data_AF-A0A427TRY3-F1
#
_entry.id   AF-A0A427TRY3-F1
#
_cell.length_a   1.000
_cell.length_b   1.000
_cell.length_c   1.000
_cell.angle_alpha   90.00
_cell.angle_beta   90.00
_cell.angle_gamma   90.00
#
_symmetry.space_group_name_H-M   'P 1'
#
loop_
_entity.id
_entity.type
_entity.pdbx_description
1 polymer ?
#
loop_
_entity_poly.entity_id
_entity_poly.type
_entity_poly.pdbx_seq_one_letter_code
_entity_poly.pdbx_strand_id
1 'polypeptide(L)' 'MKSGIHPNYKTVKVTCACGNEFETGSVKNEIKVETCSECHPFYTGRQKFAEAGGRVDRFNKKYGLKNNQ' A
#
# COMPACT_ATOMS: atom_id res chain seq x y z
N MET A 1 21.98 -16.17 19.83
CA MET A 1 22.52 -16.74 18.58
C MET A 1 23.41 -17.91 18.92
N LYS A 2 23.09 -19.12 18.43
CA LYS A 2 24.03 -20.25 18.50
C LYS A 2 25.02 -20.13 17.34
N SER A 3 26.31 -20.28 17.63
CA SER A 3 27.37 -20.26 16.63
C SER A 3 27.13 -21.35 15.57
N GLY A 4 27.19 -20.97 14.29
CA GLY A 4 27.24 -21.91 13.16
C GLY A 4 25.95 -22.20 12.38
N ILE A 5 24.76 -21.84 12.89
CA ILE A 5 23.48 -22.10 12.18
C ILE A 5 22.75 -20.84 11.71
N HIS A 6 23.32 -19.65 11.94
CA HIS A 6 22.67 -18.37 11.63
C HIS A 6 23.36 -17.73 10.43
N PRO A 7 22.61 -17.37 9.36
CA PRO A 7 23.15 -16.60 8.25
C PRO A 7 23.65 -15.22 8.70
N ASN A 8 24.64 -14.69 7.99
CA ASN A 8 25.22 -13.39 8.31
C ASN A 8 24.20 -12.27 8.08
N TYR A 9 23.81 -11.60 9.16
CA TYR A 9 22.84 -10.51 9.15
C TYR A 9 23.55 -9.19 8.88
N LYS A 10 23.16 -8.49 7.81
CA LYS A 10 23.76 -7.23 7.39
C LYS A 10 22.70 -6.14 7.35
N THR A 11 23.11 -4.90 7.58
CA THR A 11 22.25 -3.73 7.35
C THR A 11 22.15 -3.49 5.85
N VAL A 12 20.92 -3.39 5.33
CA VAL A 12 20.62 -3.36 3.90
C VAL A 12 19.66 -2.21 3.62
N LYS A 13 19.88 -1.51 2.50
CA LYS A 13 18.97 -0.48 2.02
C LYS A 13 17.86 -1.13 1.20
N VAL A 14 16.61 -0.85 1.58
CA VAL A 14 15.43 -1.29 0.85
C VAL A 14 14.91 -0.12 0.02
N THR A 15 14.87 -0.28 -1.30
CA THR A 15 14.36 0.75 -2.22
C THR A 15 12.93 0.41 -2.61
N CYS A 16 12.02 1.36 -2.38
CA CYS A 16 10.62 1.28 -2.76
C CYS A 16 10.37 1.92 -4.14
N ALA A 17 9.40 1.40 -4.90
CA ALA A 17 8.94 1.98 -6.16
C ALA A 17 8.43 3.44 -6.04
N CYS A 18 8.05 3.85 -4.83
CA CYS A 18 7.65 5.21 -4.46
C CYS A 18 8.83 6.19 -4.29
N GLY A 19 10.07 5.73 -4.34
CA GLY A 19 11.27 6.53 -4.10
C GLY A 19 11.77 6.52 -2.65
N ASN A 20 11.06 5.87 -1.72
CA ASN A 20 11.54 5.76 -0.34
C ASN A 20 12.64 4.72 -0.20
N GLU A 21 13.66 5.07 0.58
CA GLU A 21 14.73 4.17 0.99
C GLU A 21 14.72 4.05 2.51
N PHE A 22 14.65 2.83 3.03
CA PHE A 22 14.77 2.60 4.48
C PHE A 22 15.78 1.50 4.77
N GLU A 23 16.51 1.66 5.88
CA GLU A 23 17.53 0.72 6.32
C GLU A 23 16.87 -0.41 7.12
N THR A 24 17.07 -1.65 6.70
CA THR A 24 16.57 -2.85 7.39
C THR A 24 17.64 -3.91 7.38
N GLY A 25 17.72 -4.70 8.44
CA GLY A 25 18.67 -5.80 8.46
C GLY A 25 18.14 -7.00 7.67
N SER A 26 18.98 -7.54 6.80
CA SER A 26 18.69 -8.72 5.99
C SER A 26 19.97 -9.49 5.68
N VAL A 27 19.80 -10.73 5.24
CA VAL A 27 20.90 -11.56 4.73
C VAL A 27 21.21 -11.21 3.27
N LYS A 28 20.27 -10.59 2.56
CA LYS A 28 20.38 -10.19 1.14
C LYS A 28 20.87 -8.75 1.02
N ASN A 29 21.82 -8.47 0.13
CA ASN A 29 22.49 -7.17 0.02
C ASN A 29 21.60 -6.03 -0.50
N GLU A 30 20.57 -6.31 -1.31
CA GLU A 30 19.65 -5.31 -1.85
C GLU A 30 18.23 -5.89 -1.90
N ILE A 31 17.24 -5.08 -1.55
CA ILE A 31 15.82 -5.47 -1.60
C ILE A 31 15.06 -4.35 -2.32
N LYS A 32 14.39 -4.71 -3.41
CA LYS A 32 13.47 -3.83 -4.13
C LYS A 32 12.04 -4.23 -3.77
N VAL A 33 11.23 -3.26 -3.34
CA VAL A 33 9.86 -3.50 -2.89
C VAL A 33 8.88 -2.61 -3.67
N GLU A 34 7.76 -3.18 -4.09
CA GLU A 34 6.75 -2.46 -4.87
C GLU A 34 5.83 -1.61 -3.98
N THR A 35 5.66 -1.96 -2.71
CA THR A 35 4.80 -1.22 -1.78
C THR A 35 5.41 -1.13 -0.40
N CYS A 36 5.55 0.10 0.10
CA CYS A 36 6.07 0.41 1.42
C CYS A 36 4.95 0.79 2.40
N SER A 37 5.28 0.92 3.69
CA SER A 37 4.37 1.45 4.72
C SER A 37 3.83 2.84 4.37
N GLU A 38 4.62 3.68 3.72
CA GLU A 38 4.18 5.02 3.28
C GLU A 38 3.32 5.00 2.01
N CYS A 39 3.26 3.85 1.34
CA CYS A 39 2.63 3.69 0.02
C CYS A 39 1.34 2.90 0.08
N HIS A 40 1.26 1.95 1.01
CA HIS A 40 0.16 1.00 1.03
C HIS A 40 -1.14 1.76 1.35
N PRO A 41 -2.20 1.62 0.54
CA PRO A 41 -3.48 2.28 0.75
C PRO A 41 -4.08 2.05 2.16
N PHE A 42 -3.68 0.95 2.80
CA PHE A 42 -4.02 0.64 4.19
C PHE A 42 -3.39 1.62 5.20
N TYR A 43 -2.12 1.96 5.03
CA TYR A 43 -1.39 2.84 5.97
C TYR A 43 -1.62 4.32 5.66
N THR A 44 -1.81 4.68 4.39
CA THR A 44 -2.08 6.07 3.98
C THR A 44 -3.53 6.49 4.21
N GLY A 45 -4.41 5.59 4.66
CA GLY A 45 -5.81 5.87 5.00
C GLY A 45 -6.68 6.28 3.81
N ARG A 46 -6.11 6.43 2.62
CA ARG A 46 -6.84 6.62 1.36
C ARG A 46 -7.34 5.28 0.89
N GLN A 47 -8.33 4.74 1.60
CA GLN A 47 -9.31 3.89 0.93
C GLN A 47 -9.76 4.69 -0.28
N LYS A 48 -9.53 4.17 -1.49
CA LYS A 48 -10.36 4.57 -2.62
C LYS A 48 -11.77 4.44 -2.09
N PHE A 49 -12.44 5.58 -1.89
CA PHE A 49 -13.88 5.59 -1.72
C PHE A 49 -14.37 4.84 -2.95
N ALA A 50 -14.64 3.54 -2.80
CA ALA A 50 -15.39 2.79 -3.78
C ALA A 50 -16.71 3.52 -3.78
N GLU A 51 -16.87 4.39 -4.77
CA GLU A 51 -17.80 5.50 -4.77
C GLU A 51 -19.12 5.07 -4.13
N ALA A 52 -19.38 5.60 -2.93
CA ALA A 52 -20.65 5.41 -2.27
C ALA A 52 -21.82 6.00 -3.08
N GLY A 53 -21.56 6.57 -4.27
CA GLY A 53 -22.55 6.98 -5.26
C GLY A 53 -23.36 5.82 -5.85
N GLY A 54 -22.96 4.56 -5.65
CA GLY A 54 -23.58 3.45 -6.37
C GLY A 54 -25.06 3.20 -6.07
N ARG A 55 -25.56 3.41 -4.83
CA ARG A 55 -26.96 3.06 -4.49
C ARG A 55 -27.94 4.17 -4.85
N VAL A 56 -27.59 5.43 -4.56
CA VAL A 56 -28.45 6.58 -4.84
C VAL A 56 -28.47 6.89 -6.34
N ASP A 57 -27.33 6.81 -7.05
CA ASP A 57 -27.33 7.02 -8.51
C ASP A 57 -28.07 5.92 -9.26
N ARG A 58 -28.02 4.66 -8.79
CA ARG A 58 -28.81 3.57 -9.38
C ARG A 58 -30.31 3.77 -9.15
N PHE A 59 -30.70 4.26 -7.98
CA PHE A 59 -32.09 4.59 -7.68
C PHE A 59 -32.58 5.75 -8.56
N ASN A 60 -31.82 6.84 -8.63
CA ASN A 60 -32.16 8.00 -9.47
C ASN A 60 -32.25 7.65 -10.96
N LYS A 61 -31.33 6.80 -11.47
CA LYS A 61 -31.38 6.28 -12.85
C LYS A 61 -32.60 5.39 -13.10
N LYS A 62 -33.04 4.59 -12.13
CA LYS A 62 -34.18 3.68 -12.27
C LYS A 62 -35.54 4.40 -12.27
N TYR A 63 -35.66 5.46 -11.48
CA TYR A 63 -36.92 6.20 -11.32
C TYR A 63 -36.98 7.52 -12.10
N GLY A 64 -35.96 7.85 -12.89
CA GLY A 64 -35.96 9.04 -13.76
C GLY A 64 -36.06 10.37 -13.01
N LEU A 65 -35.79 10.37 -11.70
CA LEU A 65 -35.81 11.56 -10.87
C LEU A 65 -34.55 12.38 -11.16
N LYS A 66 -34.62 13.26 -12.17
CA LYS A 66 -33.66 14.35 -12.33
C LYS A 66 -33.93 15.34 -11.21
N ASN A 67 -33.22 15.22 -10.09
CA ASN A 67 -33.14 16.32 -9.13
C ASN A 67 -32.40 17.46 -9.84
N ASN A 68 -33.15 18.47 -10.29
CA ASN A 68 -32.59 19.76 -10.63
C ASN A 68 -32.07 20.39 -9.34
N GLN A 69 -30.79 20.19 -9.04
CA GLN A 69 -29.84 21.22 -8.59
C GLN A 69 -28.41 20.70 -8.63
#